data_AF-A0A8C0VEP2-F1
#
_entry.id   AF-A0A8C0VEP2-F1
#
_cell.length_a   1.000
_cell.length_b   1.000
_cell.length_c   1.000
_cell.angle_alpha   90.00
_cell.angle_beta   90.00
_cell.angle_gamma   90.00
#
_symmetry.space_group_name_H-M   'P 1'
#
loop_
_entity.id
_entity.type
_entity.pdbx_description
1 polymer ?
#
loop_
_entity_poly.entity_id
_entity_poly.type
_entity_poly.pdbx_seq_one_letter_code
_entity_poly.pdbx_strand_id
1 'polypeptide(L)'
;MGVTDFGHMQEISRHVRELLGIEEPLFSRSIALPYRDSMGLFLERKAPTGEKADALTFSQFIQKAGLEPYTTVPSFQGSQTMMGVVTLPASQDMQRQN
;
A
#
# COMPACT_ATOMS: atom_id res chain seq x y z
N MET A 1 28.65 2.08 23.05
CA MET A 1 28.32 3.20 22.15
C MET A 1 26.88 3.02 21.69
N GLY A 2 26.05 4.05 21.85
CA GLY A 2 24.65 4.02 21.42
C GLY A 2 24.24 5.40 20.92
N VAL A 3 23.19 5.45 20.12
CA VAL A 3 22.57 6.73 19.71
C VAL A 3 21.76 7.22 20.90
N THR A 4 22.23 8.28 21.56
CA THR A 4 21.58 8.87 22.74
C THR A 4 20.86 10.18 22.43
N ASP A 5 21.20 10.80 21.30
CA ASP A 5 20.60 12.06 20.86
C ASP A 5 19.37 11.81 20.00
N PHE A 6 18.30 12.55 20.29
CA PHE A 6 17.02 12.45 19.58
C PHE A 6 17.12 12.98 18.14
N GLY A 7 17.99 13.96 17.87
CA GLY A 7 18.24 14.46 16.52
C GLY A 7 18.83 13.38 15.63
N HIS A 8 19.87 12.68 16.12
CA HIS A 8 20.45 11.54 15.40
C HIS A 8 19.44 10.41 15.14
N MET A 9 18.54 10.12 16.09
CA MET A 9 17.47 9.11 15.88
C MET A 9 16.54 9.49 14.73
N GLN A 10 16.17 10.77 14.62
CA GLN A 10 15.31 11.26 13.54
C GLN A 10 16.02 11.20 12.18
N GLU A 11 17.29 11.57 12.13
CA GLU A 11 18.08 11.56 10.90
C GLU A 11 18.29 10.15 10.34
N ILE A 12 18.63 9.19 11.21
CA ILE A 12 18.69 7.78 10.83
C ILE A 12 17.34 7.31 10.30
N SER A 13 16.25 7.63 11.00
CA SER A 13 14.90 7.25 10.58
C SER A 13 14.54 7.84 9.21
N ARG A 14 14.88 9.11 8.95
CA ARG A 14 14.66 9.77 7.66
C ARG A 14 15.39 9.04 6.53
N HIS A 15 16.68 8.77 6.69
CA HIS A 15 17.48 8.11 5.65
C HIS A 15 17.06 6.66 5.41
N VAL A 16 16.67 5.93 6.46
CA VAL A 16 16.11 4.58 6.30
C VAL A 16 14.80 4.64 5.50
N ARG A 17 13.94 5.64 5.75
CA ARG A 17 12.71 5.82 4.97
C ARG A 17 12.98 6.12 3.51
N GLU A 18 13.91 7.04 3.23
CA GLU A 18 14.36 7.38 1.87
C GLU A 18 14.91 6.15 1.14
N LEU A 19 15.74 5.35 1.82
CA LEU A 19 16.34 4.14 1.26
C LEU A 19 15.29 3.08 0.90
N LEU A 20 14.25 2.95 1.74
CA LEU A 20 13.15 1.99 1.53
C LEU A 20 12.03 2.54 0.64
N GLY A 21 12.08 3.81 0.24
CA GLY A 21 11.03 4.46 -0.53
C GLY A 21 9.69 4.56 0.22
N ILE A 22 9.73 4.64 1.55
CA ILE A 22 8.52 4.76 2.38
C ILE A 22 8.28 6.21 2.76
N GLU A 23 7.02 6.63 2.69
CA GLU A 23 6.62 7.96 3.13
C GLU A 23 6.69 8.07 4.66
N GLU A 24 6.90 9.28 5.16
CA GLU A 24 6.78 9.56 6.59
C GLU A 24 5.32 9.29 7.04
N PRO A 25 5.09 8.34 7.97
CA PRO A 25 3.75 8.07 8.45
C PRO A 25 3.21 9.30 9.16
N LEU A 26 1.98 9.69 8.81
CA LEU A 26 1.26 10.76 9.49
C LEU A 26 0.89 10.28 10.90
N PHE A 27 1.73 10.60 11.89
CA PHE A 27 1.47 10.35 13.30
C PHE A 27 0.43 11.33 13.90
N SER A 28 -0.63 11.65 13.15
CA SER A 28 -1.74 12.48 13.64
C SER A 28 -2.66 11.74 14.60
N ARG A 29 -2.53 10.41 14.67
CA ARG A 29 -3.31 9.54 15.55
C ARG A 29 -2.50 9.18 16.80
N SER A 30 -3.10 9.40 17.96
CA SER A 30 -2.52 8.96 19.23
C SER A 30 -2.39 7.43 19.30
N ILE A 31 -1.25 6.95 19.79
CA ILE A 31 -0.99 5.54 20.08
C ILE A 31 -1.91 4.95 21.17
N ALA A 32 -2.59 5.80 21.94
CA ALA A 32 -3.58 5.37 22.93
C ALA A 32 -4.92 4.94 22.31
N LEU A 33 -5.17 5.23 21.03
CA LEU A 33 -6.40 4.85 20.36
C LEU A 33 -6.31 3.40 19.84
N PRO A 34 -7.33 2.55 20.05
CA PRO A 34 -7.31 1.15 19.61
C PRO A 34 -7.08 1.00 18.11
N TYR A 35 -6.25 0.07 17.67
CA TYR A 35 -5.99 -0.19 16.24
C TYR A 35 -7.29 -0.44 15.46
N ARG A 36 -7.46 0.25 14.31
CA ARG A 36 -8.69 0.25 13.50
C ARG A 36 -8.42 0.14 12.00
N ASP A 37 -7.17 0.17 11.56
CA ASP A 37 -6.82 -0.02 10.16
C ASP A 37 -6.70 -1.51 9.84
N SER A 38 -7.18 -1.90 8.66
CA SER A 38 -7.15 -3.29 8.21
C SER A 38 -5.73 -3.85 8.14
N MET A 39 -4.73 -2.98 7.92
CA MET A 39 -3.32 -3.35 7.90
C MET A 39 -2.79 -3.68 9.29
N GLY A 40 -3.01 -2.83 10.29
CA GLY A 40 -2.62 -3.10 11.67
C GLY A 40 -3.20 -4.40 12.21
N LEU A 41 -4.51 -4.63 12.00
CA LEU A 41 -5.17 -5.88 12.41
C LEU A 41 -4.58 -7.12 11.72
N PHE A 42 -4.18 -7.00 10.45
CA PHE A 42 -3.51 -8.07 9.73
C PHE A 42 -2.11 -8.35 10.30
N LEU A 43 -1.33 -7.31 10.57
CA LEU A 43 0.04 -7.43 11.08
C LEU A 43 0.06 -8.03 12.49
N GLU A 44 -0.90 -7.70 13.35
CA GLU A 44 -1.06 -8.35 14.65
C GLU A 44 -1.26 -9.87 14.50
N ARG A 45 -2.06 -10.28 13.51
CA ARG A 45 -2.28 -11.70 13.22
C ARG A 45 -1.06 -12.36 12.58
N LYS A 46 -0.23 -11.61 11.85
CA LYS A 46 1.00 -12.08 11.18
C LYS A 46 2.25 -12.00 12.06
N ALA A 47 2.18 -11.36 13.24
CA ALA A 47 3.33 -11.17 14.13
C ALA A 47 4.01 -12.46 14.61
N PRO A 48 3.30 -13.56 14.94
CA PRO A 48 3.95 -14.82 15.31
C PRO A 48 4.68 -15.45 14.13
N THR A 49 5.76 -16.20 14.40
CA THR A 49 6.48 -16.95 13.36
C THR A 49 5.87 -18.34 13.12
N GLY A 50 6.00 -18.86 11.91
CA GLY A 50 5.66 -20.24 11.55
C GLY A 50 4.67 -20.36 10.38
N GLU A 51 4.42 -21.60 9.95
CA GLU A 51 3.69 -21.89 8.71
C GLU A 51 2.32 -21.18 8.60
N LYS A 52 1.61 -21.03 9.72
CA LYS A 52 0.31 -20.36 9.76
C LYS A 52 0.39 -18.86 9.49
N ALA A 53 1.44 -18.21 9.97
CA ALA A 53 1.68 -16.79 9.72
C ALA A 53 2.24 -16.56 8.31
N ASP A 54 3.07 -17.47 7.82
CA ASP A 54 3.63 -17.44 6.47
C ASP A 54 2.54 -17.63 5.40
N ALA A 55 1.57 -18.52 5.66
CA ALA A 55 0.43 -18.74 4.78
C ALA A 55 -0.61 -17.59 4.81
N LEU A 56 -0.59 -16.73 5.83
CA LEU A 56 -1.59 -15.68 6.00
C LEU A 56 -1.34 -14.53 5.01
N THR A 57 -2.18 -14.48 3.97
CA THR A 57 -2.17 -13.39 2.98
C THR A 57 -3.16 -12.29 3.36
N PHE A 58 -2.80 -11.04 3.08
CA PHE A 58 -3.64 -9.87 3.37
C PHE A 58 -5.03 -9.97 2.71
N SER A 59 -5.10 -10.36 1.44
CA SER A 59 -6.37 -10.51 0.72
C SER A 59 -7.33 -11.48 1.39
N GLN A 60 -6.84 -12.64 1.84
CA GLN A 60 -7.63 -13.64 2.56
C GLN A 60 -8.10 -13.12 3.92
N PHE A 61 -7.25 -12.37 4.62
CA PHE A 61 -7.59 -11.74 5.88
C PHE A 61 -8.75 -10.75 5.73
N ILE A 62 -8.67 -9.86 4.74
CA ILE A 62 -9.71 -8.86 4.45
C ILE A 62 -11.04 -9.52 4.11
N GLN A 63 -11.03 -10.50 3.18
CA GLN A 63 -12.23 -11.22 2.77
C GLN A 63 -12.90 -11.94 3.95
N LYS A 64 -12.10 -12.59 4.81
CA LYS A 64 -12.61 -13.33 5.97
C LYS A 64 -13.14 -12.40 7.08
N ALA A 65 -12.51 -11.24 7.26
CA ALA A 65 -12.89 -10.29 8.29
C ALA A 65 -14.04 -9.35 7.86
N GLY A 66 -14.45 -9.40 6.58
CA GLY A 66 -15.46 -8.47 6.05
C GLY A 66 -15.00 -7.01 6.12
N LEU A 67 -13.68 -6.78 6.03
CA LEU A 67 -13.11 -5.45 6.08
C LEU A 67 -13.06 -4.86 4.67
N GLU A 68 -13.08 -3.53 4.57
CA GLU A 68 -12.78 -2.87 3.31
C GLU A 68 -11.30 -3.06 2.95
N PRO A 69 -10.98 -3.39 1.68
CA PRO A 69 -9.61 -3.43 1.22
C PRO A 69 -8.99 -2.04 1.39
N TYR A 70 -7.71 -1.98 1.75
CA TYR A 70 -7.00 -0.70 1.85
C TYR A 70 -7.16 0.05 0.52
N THR A 71 -7.80 1.23 0.55
CA THR A 71 -7.70 2.17 -0.55
C THR A 71 -6.23 2.51 -0.63
N THR A 72 -5.59 2.09 -1.72
CA THR A 72 -4.29 2.63 -2.09
C THR A 72 -4.49 4.13 -2.13
N VAL A 73 -3.99 4.86 -1.12
CA VAL A 73 -3.80 6.30 -1.27
C VAL A 73 -3.07 6.47 -2.60
N PRO A 74 -3.55 7.35 -3.49
CA PRO A 74 -3.04 7.41 -4.85
C PRO A 74 -1.53 7.52 -4.74
N SER A 75 -0.84 6.51 -5.29
CA SER A 75 0.57 6.63 -5.59
C SER A 75 0.72 7.99 -6.27
N PHE A 76 1.60 8.84 -5.75
CA PHE A 76 1.98 10.06 -6.45
C PHE A 76 2.46 9.60 -7.83
N GLN A 77 1.58 9.76 -8.83
CA GLN A 77 1.94 9.63 -10.23
C GLN A 77 2.89 10.79 -10.50
N GLY A 78 4.18 10.54 -10.26
CA GLY A 78 5.23 11.28 -10.92
C GLY A 78 5.03 11.11 -12.42
N SER A 79 4.43 12.13 -13.03
CA SER A 79 4.60 12.55 -14.42
C SER A 79 5.10 11.46 -15.37
N GLN A 80 4.20 10.57 -15.80
CA GLN A 80 4.36 9.89 -17.09
C GLN A 80 3.31 10.44 -18.05
N THR A 81 3.72 11.54 -18.67
CA THR A 81 3.43 12.02 -20.02
C THR A 81 2.34 11.26 -20.78
N MET A 82 1.29 11.99 -21.16
CA MET A 82 0.36 11.67 -22.25
C MET A 82 1.07 10.97 -23.42
N MET A 83 0.68 9.73 -23.73
CA MET A 83 0.72 9.21 -25.10
C MET A 83 -0.46 8.25 -25.33
N GLY A 84 -1.48 8.77 -26.02
CA GLY A 84 -2.28 8.03 -27.00
C GLY A 84 -3.20 6.91 -26.49
N VAL A 85 -4.38 7.29 -25.99
CA VAL A 85 -5.56 6.44 -26.17
C VAL A 85 -5.96 6.54 -27.65
N VAL A 86 -5.71 5.49 -28.43
CA VAL A 86 -6.51 5.19 -29.62
C VAL A 86 -7.02 3.77 -29.47
N THR A 87 -8.14 3.66 -28.77
CA THR A 87 -9.03 2.51 -28.88
C THR A 87 -9.58 2.52 -30.32
N LEU A 88 -9.09 1.62 -31.16
CA LEU A 88 -9.74 1.28 -32.43
C LEU A 88 -10.92 0.35 -32.12
N PRO A 89 -12.19 0.75 -32.27
CA PRO A 89 -13.27 -0.23 -32.24
C PRO A 89 -13.27 -1.00 -33.57
N ALA A 90 -13.23 -2.32 -33.44
CA ALA A 90 -13.54 -3.25 -34.52
C ALA A 90 -14.90 -2.87 -35.14
N SER A 91 -14.90 -2.54 -36.43
CA SER A 91 -16.13 -2.35 -37.20
C SER A 91 -16.27 -3.54 -38.14
N GLN A 92 -17.26 -4.37 -37.81
CA GLN A 92 -17.63 -5.59 -38.51
C GLN A 92 -18.04 -5.28 -39.95
N ASP A 93 -17.56 -6.12 -40.86
CA ASP A 93 -18.16 -6.38 -42.17
C ASP A 93 -19.69 -6.41 -42.11
N MET A 94 -20.32 -5.56 -42.91
CA MET A 94 -21.63 -5.87 -43.46
C MET A 94 -21.73 -5.32 -44.88
N GLN A 95 -21.74 -6.27 -45.82
CA GLN A 95 -22.14 -6.12 -47.22
C GLN A 95 -23.35 -5.18 -47.38
N ARG A 96 -23.42 -4.43 -48.50
CA ARG A 96 -24.53 -4.49 -49.49
C ARG A 96 -24.25 -3.61 -50.73
N GLN A 97 -24.33 -4.29 -51.88
CA GLN A 97 -24.67 -3.88 -53.25
C GLN A 97 -25.11 -2.41 -53.49
N ASN A 98 -24.50 -1.75 -54.48
CA ASN A 98 -25.05 -1.59 -55.84
C ASN A 98 -23.96 -1.02 -56.77
#